data_AF-A0A4Z2H6Q0-F1
#
_entry.id   AF-A0A4Z2H6Q0-F1
#
_cell.length_a   1.000
_cell.length_b   1.000
_cell.length_c   1.000
_cell.angle_alpha   90.00
_cell.angle_beta   90.00
_cell.angle_gamma   90.00
#
_symmetry.space_group_name_H-M   'P 1'
#
loop_
_entity.id
_entity.type
_entity.pdbx_description
1 polymer ?
#
loop_
_entity_poly.entity_id
_entity_poly.type
_entity_poly.pdbx_seq_one_letter_code
_entity_poly.pdbx_strand_id
1 'polypeptide(L)'
;MPAKGPLQSVQVFGRKKTATAVAHCKRGNGLIKVNGRPLDMIEPATLQYKAISKSLVAYYQKYVDEASKKEIKDILIQYDRTLLVADPRRCESKKFGGPGARARYQKSYR
;
A
#
# COMPACT_ATOMS: atom_id res chain seq x y z
N MET A 1 -0.73 -11.50 38.77
CA MET A 1 -0.59 -11.65 37.30
C MET A 1 -0.38 -10.27 36.70
N PRO A 2 0.69 -9.98 35.96
CA PRO A 2 0.84 -8.67 35.33
C PRO A 2 -0.34 -8.43 34.38
N ALA A 3 -0.95 -7.26 34.46
CA ALA A 3 -2.03 -6.87 33.58
C ALA A 3 -1.57 -6.98 32.11
N LYS A 4 -2.46 -7.42 31.21
CA LYS A 4 -2.20 -7.33 29.77
C LYS A 4 -1.88 -5.87 29.46
N GLY A 5 -0.62 -5.61 29.09
CA GLY A 5 -0.19 -4.30 28.64
C GLY A 5 -1.03 -3.81 27.45
N PRO A 6 -0.92 -2.52 27.08
CA PRO A 6 -1.70 -1.95 26.00
C PRO A 6 -1.54 -2.77 24.71
N LEU A 7 -2.64 -2.96 23.97
CA LEU A 7 -2.67 -3.72 22.73
C LEU A 7 -1.65 -3.15 21.74
N GLN A 8 -0.55 -3.88 21.52
CA GLN A 8 0.45 -3.55 20.52
C GLN A 8 -0.17 -3.67 19.13
N SER A 9 -0.52 -2.52 18.55
CA SER A 9 -1.12 -2.43 17.23
C SER A 9 -0.69 -1.18 16.48
N VAL A 10 -0.64 -1.32 15.15
CA VAL A 10 -0.34 -0.26 14.20
C VAL A 10 -1.39 -0.30 13.11
N GLN A 11 -1.87 0.89 12.73
CA GLN A 11 -2.73 1.10 11.59
C GLN A 11 -1.95 1.87 10.53
N VAL A 12 -1.99 1.39 9.29
CA VAL A 12 -1.35 2.03 8.14
C VAL A 12 -2.29 2.06 6.95
N PHE A 13 -2.05 3.03 6.07
CA PHE A 13 -2.80 3.20 4.83
C PHE A 13 -1.93 3.00 3.58
N GLY A 14 -2.49 2.26 2.62
CA GLY A 14 -2.02 2.19 1.24
C GLY A 14 -2.93 3.02 0.34
N ARG A 15 -2.36 3.86 -0.52
CA ARG A 15 -3.14 4.65 -1.50
C ARG A 15 -2.61 4.36 -2.90
N LYS A 16 -3.48 4.00 -3.83
CA LYS A 16 -3.15 3.85 -5.25
C LYS A 16 -4.35 4.26 -6.10
N LYS A 17 -4.19 5.29 -6.92
CA LYS A 17 -5.33 5.94 -7.58
C LYS A 17 -6.44 6.19 -6.53
N THR A 18 -7.70 5.94 -6.86
CA THR A 18 -8.82 6.12 -5.95
C THR A 18 -8.88 5.09 -4.82
N ALA A 19 -8.13 3.99 -4.90
CA ALA A 19 -8.18 2.93 -3.90
C ALA A 19 -7.37 3.30 -2.64
N THR A 20 -8.02 3.20 -1.49
CA THR A 20 -7.42 3.32 -0.16
C THR A 20 -7.57 2.02 0.61
N ALA A 21 -6.47 1.37 0.93
CA ALA A 21 -6.43 0.17 1.76
C ALA A 21 -5.99 0.54 3.18
N VAL A 22 -6.62 -0.06 4.18
CA VAL A 22 -6.27 0.10 5.58
C VAL A 22 -5.81 -1.25 6.11
N ALA A 23 -4.61 -1.31 6.68
CA ALA A 23 -4.07 -2.49 7.30
C ALA A 23 -3.91 -2.26 8.81
N HIS A 24 -4.48 -3.17 9.59
CA HIS A 24 -4.31 -3.23 11.05
C HIS A 24 -3.41 -4.41 11.39
N CYS A 25 -2.21 -4.11 11.90
CA CYS A 25 -1.30 -5.10 12.44
C CYS A 25 -1.38 -5.09 13.96
N LYS A 26 -1.52 -6.27 14.56
CA LYS A 26 -1.53 -6.49 16.00
C LYS A 26 -0.66 -7.68 16.34
N ARG A 27 -0.12 -7.72 17.57
CA ARG A 27 0.54 -8.93 18.08
C ARG A 27 -0.43 -10.11 18.08
N GLY A 28 -0.04 -11.23 17.49
CA GLY A 28 -0.89 -12.42 17.36
C GLY A 28 -0.22 -13.55 16.59
N ASN A 29 -1.02 -14.49 16.09
CA ASN A 29 -0.56 -15.79 15.58
C ASN A 29 -0.14 -15.78 14.09
N GLY A 30 0.16 -14.61 13.51
CA GLY A 30 0.60 -14.52 12.11
C GLY A 30 -0.51 -14.67 11.05
N LEU A 31 -1.79 -14.59 11.43
CA LEU A 31 -2.91 -14.70 10.50
C LEU A 31 -3.09 -13.40 9.68
N ILE A 32 -2.89 -13.48 8.37
CA ILE A 32 -3.07 -12.35 7.45
C ILE A 32 -4.33 -12.56 6.61
N LYS A 33 -5.25 -11.60 6.68
CA LYS A 33 -6.51 -11.59 5.92
C LYS A 33 -6.75 -10.24 5.29
N VAL A 34 -7.32 -10.22 4.09
CA VAL A 34 -7.82 -9.02 3.43
C VAL A 34 -9.30 -9.22 3.20
N ASN A 35 -10.13 -8.33 3.75
CA ASN A 35 -11.59 -8.40 3.64
C ASN A 35 -12.17 -9.78 4.02
N GLY A 36 -11.61 -10.42 5.05
CA GLY A 36 -12.04 -11.73 5.55
C GLY A 36 -11.45 -12.94 4.80
N ARG A 37 -10.87 -12.76 3.61
CA ARG A 37 -10.19 -13.81 2.85
C ARG A 37 -8.72 -13.93 3.25
N PRO A 38 -8.15 -15.15 3.35
CA PRO A 38 -6.73 -15.32 3.64
C PRO A 38 -5.87 -14.78 2.49
N LEU A 39 -4.66 -14.31 2.82
CA LEU A 39 -3.78 -13.63 1.86
C LEU A 39 -3.42 -14.50 0.65
N ASP A 40 -3.21 -15.80 0.86
CA ASP A 40 -2.77 -16.74 -0.18
C ASP A 40 -3.80 -16.89 -1.31
N MET A 41 -5.08 -16.68 -1.01
CA MET A 41 -6.18 -16.75 -1.98
C MET A 41 -6.40 -15.43 -2.73
N ILE A 42 -5.61 -14.40 -2.45
CA ILE A 42 -5.73 -13.11 -3.13
C ILE A 42 -5.00 -13.18 -4.46
N GLU A 43 -5.77 -13.06 -5.52
CA GLU A 43 -5.22 -12.78 -6.84
C GLU A 43 -5.29 -11.28 -7.15
N PRO A 44 -4.30 -10.74 -7.89
CA PRO A 44 -3.04 -11.34 -8.31
C PRO A 44 -1.96 -11.38 -7.22
N ALA A 45 -1.02 -12.34 -7.32
CA ALA A 45 0.05 -12.57 -6.33
C ALA A 45 0.90 -11.33 -6.00
N THR A 46 1.07 -10.40 -6.96
CA THR A 46 1.81 -9.15 -6.75
C THR A 46 1.17 -8.22 -5.70
N LEU A 47 -0.13 -8.38 -5.41
CA LEU A 47 -0.81 -7.62 -4.36
C LEU A 47 -0.48 -8.12 -2.95
N GLN A 48 -0.01 -9.37 -2.81
CA GLN A 48 0.29 -9.97 -1.51
C GLN A 48 1.41 -9.17 -0.82
N TYR A 49 2.49 -8.87 -1.55
CA TYR A 49 3.59 -8.03 -1.03
C TYR A 49 3.12 -6.62 -0.66
N LYS A 50 2.21 -6.02 -1.44
CA LYS A 50 1.64 -4.68 -1.16
C LYS A 50 0.76 -4.65 0.07
N ALA A 51 0.12 -5.77 0.42
CA ALA A 51 -0.71 -5.86 1.61
C ALA A 51 0.12 -5.88 2.90
N ILE A 52 1.36 -6.39 2.85
CA ILE A 52 2.21 -6.61 4.04
C ILE A 52 3.24 -5.48 4.23
N SER A 53 3.83 -4.98 3.15
CA SER A 53 5.07 -4.16 3.19
C SER A 53 5.04 -3.01 4.20
N LYS A 54 4.04 -2.13 4.09
CA LYS A 54 3.94 -0.91 4.91
C LYS A 54 3.69 -1.21 6.37
N SER A 55 2.87 -2.22 6.65
CA SER A 55 2.43 -2.52 8.01
C SER A 55 3.53 -3.17 8.82
N LEU A 56 4.35 -3.98 8.16
CA LEU A 56 5.53 -4.59 8.76
C LEU A 56 6.56 -3.53 9.15
N VAL A 57 6.95 -2.62 8.23
CA VAL A 57 7.90 -1.54 8.55
C VAL A 57 7.40 -0.65 9.68
N ALA A 58 6.11 -0.30 9.67
CA ALA A 58 5.53 0.56 10.72
C ALA A 58 5.44 -0.14 12.08
N TYR A 59 5.25 -1.46 12.11
CA TYR A 59 5.24 -2.24 13.36
C TYR A 59 6.64 -2.29 13.99
N TYR A 60 7.67 -2.59 13.20
CA TYR A 60 9.05 -2.65 13.69
C TYR A 60 9.55 -1.29 14.21
N GLN A 61 9.20 -0.22 13.50
CA GLN A 61 9.49 1.16 13.94
C GLN A 61 8.96 1.47 15.35
N LYS A 62 7.78 0.94 15.70
CA LYS A 62 7.08 1.29 16.94
C LYS A 62 7.41 0.35 18.09
N TYR A 63 7.66 -0.93 17.82
CA TYR A 63 7.65 -1.97 18.86
C TYR A 63 8.91 -2.84 18.94
N VAL A 64 9.84 -2.76 17.98
CA VAL A 64 11.02 -3.63 17.95
C VAL A 64 12.30 -2.78 18.05
N ASP A 65 12.90 -2.39 16.93
CA ASP A 65 14.12 -1.58 16.90
C ASP A 65 14.35 -0.96 15.51
N GLU A 66 15.19 0.08 15.45
CA GLU A 66 15.46 0.84 14.21
C GLU A 66 16.35 0.08 13.22
N ALA A 67 17.23 -0.82 13.69
CA ALA A 67 18.15 -1.58 12.83
C ALA A 67 17.37 -2.61 11.99
N SER A 68 16.55 -3.44 12.62
CA SER A 68 15.66 -4.39 11.95
C SER A 68 14.73 -3.69 10.96
N LYS A 69 14.19 -2.52 11.34
CA LYS A 69 13.34 -1.71 10.45
C LYS A 69 14.12 -1.23 9.22
N LYS A 70 15.38 -0.80 9.37
CA LYS A 70 16.22 -0.35 8.27
C LYS A 70 16.51 -1.48 7.28
N GLU A 71 16.90 -2.66 7.79
CA GLU A 71 17.16 -3.84 6.95
C GLU A 71 15.95 -4.22 6.10
N ILE A 72 14.77 -4.32 6.71
CA ILE A 72 13.55 -4.68 5.99
C ILE A 72 13.16 -3.60 4.98
N LYS A 73 13.33 -2.33 5.35
CA LYS A 73 13.05 -1.20 4.45
C LYS A 73 13.98 -1.25 3.22
N ASP A 74 15.26 -1.52 3.40
CA ASP A 74 16.24 -1.54 2.32
C ASP A 74 15.95 -2.69 1.33
N ILE A 75 15.62 -3.89 1.84
CA ILE A 75 15.19 -5.04 1.01
C ILE A 75 13.94 -4.68 0.18
N LEU A 76 12.93 -4.07 0.82
CA LEU A 76 11.69 -3.71 0.13
C LEU A 76 11.89 -2.61 -0.92
N ILE A 77 12.76 -1.63 -0.64
CA ILE A 77 13.09 -0.56 -1.59
C ILE A 77 13.86 -1.10 -2.78
N GLN A 78 14.81 -2.01 -2.55
CA GLN A 78 15.59 -2.64 -3.61
C GLN A 78 14.69 -3.44 -4.56
N TYR A 79 13.66 -4.10 -4.04
CA TYR A 79 12.69 -4.80 -4.86
C TYR A 79 11.75 -3.85 -5.64
N ASP A 80 10.99 -3.00 -4.93
CA ASP A 80 10.08 -2.03 -5.55
C ASP A 80 9.76 -0.89 -4.59
N ARG A 81 10.21 0.32 -4.93
CA ARG A 81 9.93 1.55 -4.17
C ARG A 81 8.44 1.82 -3.95
N THR A 82 7.56 1.37 -4.86
CA THR A 82 6.10 1.58 -4.75
C THR A 82 5.45 0.76 -3.65
N LEU A 83 6.16 -0.21 -3.06
CA LEU A 83 5.68 -0.95 -1.89
C LEU A 83 5.59 -0.09 -0.64
N LEU A 84 6.45 0.93 -0.51
CA LEU A 84 6.49 1.81 0.66
C LEU A 84 5.99 3.22 0.33
N VAL A 85 6.33 3.75 -0.85
CA VAL A 85 5.94 5.09 -1.27
C VAL A 85 4.75 5.00 -2.23
N ALA A 86 3.70 5.80 -1.99
CA ALA A 86 2.55 5.84 -2.89
C ALA A 86 2.89 6.58 -4.19
N ASP A 87 2.43 6.06 -5.33
CA ASP A 87 2.53 6.76 -6.62
C ASP A 87 1.55 7.96 -6.63
N PRO A 88 2.03 9.20 -6.80
CA PRO A 88 1.18 10.39 -6.78
C PRO A 88 0.33 10.57 -8.04
N ARG A 89 0.64 9.84 -9.14
CA ARG A 89 0.01 10.08 -10.45
C ARG A 89 -1.51 9.83 -10.43
N ARG A 90 -2.26 10.75 -11.06
CA ARG A 90 -3.72 10.72 -11.21
C ARG A 90 -4.13 10.92 -12.67
N CYS A 91 -5.30 10.42 -13.02
CA CYS A 91 -5.88 10.65 -14.34
C CYS A 91 -6.23 12.14 -14.46
N GLU A 92 -5.78 12.77 -15.54
CA GLU A 92 -6.18 14.13 -15.88
C GLU A 92 -7.65 14.16 -16.32
N SER A 93 -8.36 15.25 -16.02
CA SER A 93 -9.74 15.44 -16.45
C SER A 93 -9.84 15.63 -17.96
N LYS A 94 -10.95 15.16 -18.55
CA LYS A 94 -11.28 15.45 -19.95
C LYS A 94 -11.41 16.97 -20.16
N LYS A 95 -10.92 17.45 -21.31
CA LYS A 95 -11.10 18.85 -21.76
C LYS A 95 -12.05 18.88 -22.96
N PHE A 96 -12.74 20.00 -23.19
CA PHE A 96 -13.58 20.17 -24.39
C PHE A 96 -12.73 20.15 -25.68
N GLY A 97 -13.38 19.97 -26.83
CA GLY A 97 -12.71 19.96 -28.14
C GLY A 97 -12.01 18.65 -28.50
N GLY A 98 -12.31 17.55 -27.81
CA GLY A 98 -11.81 16.22 -28.15
C GLY A 98 -12.35 15.12 -27.22
N PRO A 99 -11.99 13.86 -27.49
CA PRO A 99 -12.47 12.73 -26.70
C PRO A 99 -11.77 12.59 -25.34
N GLY A 100 -10.58 13.15 -25.14
CA GLY A 100 -9.75 12.91 -23.96
C GLY A 100 -9.17 14.15 -23.28
N ALA A 101 -8.34 13.92 -22.25
CA ALA A 101 -7.63 15.00 -21.55
C ALA A 101 -6.70 15.79 -22.49
N ARG A 102 -6.04 15.09 -23.42
CA ARG A 102 -5.07 15.66 -24.37
C ARG A 102 -5.51 15.58 -25.84
N ALA A 103 -6.15 14.48 -26.25
CA ALA A 103 -6.61 14.30 -27.62
C ALA A 103 -7.61 15.39 -28.04
N ARG A 104 -7.53 15.84 -29.29
CA ARG A 104 -8.42 16.83 -29.91
C ARG A 104 -9.10 16.22 -31.14
N TYR A 105 -10.28 16.71 -31.48
CA TYR A 105 -10.92 16.33 -32.74
C TYR A 105 -10.05 16.80 -33.91
N GLN A 106 -10.02 16.00 -34.97
CA GLN A 106 -9.26 16.31 -36.17
C GLN A 106 -9.80 17.60 -36.80
N LYS A 107 -8.88 18.50 -37.19
CA LYS A 107 -9.23 19.72 -37.92
C LYS A 107 -9.30 19.42 -39.42
N SER A 108 -10.30 19.98 -40.10
CA SER A 108 -10.38 20.02 -41.56
C SER A 108 -9.73 21.32 -42.06
N TYR A 109 -8.83 21.21 -43.03
CA TYR A 109 -8.24 22.35 -43.73
C TYR A 109 -8.86 22.48 -45.13
N ARG A 110 -8.97 23.71 -45.64
CA ARG A 110 -9.43 24.02 -46.99
C ARG A 110 -8.27 24.60 -47.78
#